data_AF-A0A3C0Y5U5-F1
#
_entry.id   AF-A0A3C0Y5U5-F1
#
_cell.length_a   1.000
_cell.length_b   1.000
_cell.length_c   1.000
_cell.angle_alpha   90.00
_cell.angle_beta   90.00
_cell.angle_gamma   90.00
#
_symmetry.space_group_name_H-M   'P 1'
#
loop_
_entity.id
_entity.type
_entity.pdbx_description
1 polymer ?
#
loop_
_entity_poly.entity_id
_entity_poly.type
_entity_poly.pdbx_seq_one_letter_code
_entity_poly.pdbx_strand_id
1 'polypeptide(L)'
;MYKGVIKFWLVASLLAVLAACTTVPSPPSPPSSSPSRPTAKKLVRPETAGLAADAVPVPGAVVDDKYLLTGEAAKELQRGQASWYSPSLQGRRTASGERYDMYALTAA
;
A
#
# COMPACT_ATOMS: atom_id res chain seq x y z
N MET A 1 12.29 -24.68 -61.48
CA MET A 1 12.62 -23.57 -60.53
C MET A 1 11.62 -23.39 -59.38
N TYR A 2 10.42 -23.97 -59.44
CA TYR A 2 9.31 -23.78 -58.47
C TYR A 2 9.45 -24.57 -57.16
N LYS A 3 10.14 -25.73 -57.17
CA LYS A 3 10.30 -26.58 -55.97
C LYS A 3 11.13 -25.93 -54.86
N GLY A 4 12.10 -25.07 -55.22
CA GLY A 4 12.89 -24.31 -54.24
C GLY A 4 12.07 -23.20 -53.57
N VAL A 5 11.21 -22.54 -54.35
CA VAL A 5 10.34 -21.46 -53.87
C VAL A 5 9.29 -21.98 -52.89
N ILE A 6 8.73 -23.16 -53.14
CA ILE A 6 7.73 -23.78 -52.24
C ILE A 6 8.35 -24.17 -50.90
N LYS A 7 9.55 -24.78 -50.90
CA LYS A 7 10.26 -25.09 -49.65
C LYS A 7 10.64 -23.83 -48.86
N PHE A 8 11.04 -22.77 -49.56
CA PHE A 8 11.34 -21.49 -48.94
C PHE A 8 10.11 -20.87 -48.26
N TRP A 9 8.95 -20.92 -48.93
CA TRP A 9 7.68 -20.46 -48.35
C TRP A 9 7.23 -21.27 -47.14
N LEU A 10 7.40 -22.59 -47.16
CA LEU A 10 7.07 -23.44 -46.01
C LEU A 10 7.97 -23.14 -44.80
N VAL A 11 9.27 -22.94 -45.02
CA VAL A 11 10.21 -22.59 -43.94
C VAL A 11 9.92 -21.19 -43.37
N ALA A 12 9.62 -20.20 -44.23
CA ALA A 12 9.26 -18.85 -43.81
C ALA A 12 7.96 -18.81 -42.99
N SER A 13 6.94 -19.57 -43.43
CA SER A 13 5.68 -19.68 -42.69
C SER A 13 5.87 -20.35 -41.32
N LEU A 14 6.66 -21.42 -41.26
CA LEU A 14 6.97 -22.10 -40.00
C LEU A 14 7.70 -21.16 -39.03
N LEU A 15 8.70 -20.42 -39.51
CA LEU A 15 9.44 -19.42 -38.71
C LEU A 15 8.52 -18.31 -38.17
N ALA A 16 7.56 -17.84 -38.98
CA ALA A 16 6.61 -16.81 -38.55
C ALA A 16 5.69 -17.31 -37.42
N VAL A 17 5.22 -18.56 -37.50
CA VAL A 17 4.39 -19.18 -36.44
C VAL A 17 5.19 -19.36 -35.15
N LEU A 18 6.47 -19.77 -35.23
CA LEU A 18 7.33 -19.88 -34.05
C LEU A 18 7.58 -18.51 -33.38
N ALA A 19 7.81 -17.46 -34.16
CA ALA A 19 8.01 -16.11 -33.61
C ALA A 19 6.76 -15.59 -32.89
N ALA A 20 5.57 -15.88 -33.43
CA ALA A 20 4.30 -15.50 -32.82
C ALA A 20 4.07 -16.15 -31.44
N CYS A 21 4.55 -17.39 -31.21
CA CYS A 21 4.46 -18.06 -29.91
C CYS A 21 5.37 -17.44 -28.82
N THR A 22 6.31 -16.56 -29.18
CA THR A 22 7.21 -15.91 -28.21
C THR A 22 6.84 -14.46 -27.91
N THR A 23 5.86 -13.90 -28.62
CA THR A 23 5.39 -12.53 -28.40
C THR A 23 4.61 -12.47 -27.10
N VAL A 24 5.29 -12.04 -26.03
CA VAL A 24 4.68 -11.69 -24.76
C VAL A 24 4.05 -10.31 -24.90
N PRO A 25 2.73 -10.14 -24.69
CA PRO A 25 2.10 -8.83 -24.68
C PRO A 25 2.71 -7.98 -23.56
N SER A 26 3.23 -6.80 -23.90
CA SER A 26 3.67 -5.85 -22.88
C SER A 26 2.44 -5.31 -22.14
N PRO A 27 2.38 -5.42 -20.80
CA PRO A 27 1.31 -4.78 -20.05
C PRO A 27 1.39 -3.26 -20.23
N PRO A 28 0.24 -2.57 -20.23
CA PRO A 28 0.23 -1.11 -20.23
C PRO A 28 0.97 -0.61 -18.99
N SER A 29 1.89 0.33 -19.19
CA SER A 29 2.59 1.00 -18.11
C SER A 29 1.57 1.63 -17.16
N PRO A 30 1.63 1.36 -15.84
CA PRO A 30 0.74 2.01 -14.90
C PRO A 30 0.91 3.54 -15.02
N PRO A 31 -0.16 4.33 -14.82
CA PRO A 31 -0.01 5.76 -14.78
C PRO A 31 1.07 6.09 -13.75
N SER A 32 2.02 6.94 -14.14
CA SER A 32 2.95 7.59 -13.23
C SER A 32 2.15 8.52 -12.34
N SER A 33 1.39 7.97 -11.40
CA SER A 33 0.98 8.67 -10.19
C SER A 33 2.26 8.84 -9.38
N SER A 34 3.08 9.80 -9.80
CA SER A 34 4.03 10.43 -8.90
C SER A 34 3.15 10.96 -7.77
N PRO A 35 3.13 10.36 -6.57
CA PRO A 35 2.51 11.04 -5.46
C PRO A 35 3.29 12.34 -5.39
N SER A 36 2.59 13.46 -5.56
CA SER A 36 3.13 14.77 -5.26
C SER A 36 3.86 14.60 -3.94
N ARG A 37 5.20 14.67 -4.01
CA ARG A 37 6.09 14.50 -2.86
C ARG A 37 5.40 15.29 -1.74
N PRO A 38 4.91 14.64 -0.68
CA PRO A 38 4.41 15.41 0.43
C PRO A 38 5.64 16.19 0.85
N THR A 39 5.63 17.50 0.62
CA THR A 39 6.57 18.42 1.26
C THR A 39 6.60 17.92 2.68
N ALA A 40 7.76 17.41 3.12
CA ALA A 40 7.90 16.84 4.44
C ALA A 40 7.51 17.97 5.39
N LYS A 41 6.22 18.01 5.77
CA LYS A 41 5.73 18.84 6.83
C LYS A 41 6.56 18.30 7.97
N LYS A 42 7.54 19.10 8.43
CA LYS A 42 8.38 18.78 9.58
C LYS A 42 7.46 18.05 10.54
N LEU A 43 7.73 16.78 10.79
CA LEU A 43 6.92 15.97 11.69
C LEU A 43 6.97 16.76 12.99
N VAL A 44 5.90 17.51 13.27
CA VAL A 44 5.75 18.16 14.55
C VAL A 44 5.60 16.95 15.45
N ARG A 45 6.71 16.59 16.09
CA ARG A 45 6.65 15.74 17.27
C ARG A 45 5.56 16.40 18.10
N PRO A 46 4.46 15.71 18.43
CA PRO A 46 3.65 16.17 19.54
C PRO A 46 4.65 16.26 20.68
N GLU A 47 5.02 17.48 21.08
CA GLU A 47 5.98 17.66 22.13
C GLU A 47 5.52 16.81 23.29
N THR A 48 6.45 15.99 23.76
CA THR A 48 6.31 15.18 24.96
C THR A 48 5.61 16.02 26.02
N ALA A 49 4.41 15.62 26.42
CA ALA A 49 3.85 15.79 27.74
C ALA A 49 4.37 17.01 28.52
N GLY A 50 4.00 18.20 28.05
CA GLY A 50 3.44 19.17 28.97
C GLY A 50 1.94 18.95 28.98
N LEU A 51 1.44 17.89 29.63
CA LEU A 51 0.14 18.01 30.29
C LEU A 51 0.38 19.01 31.42
N ALA A 52 0.50 20.29 31.05
CA ALA A 52 0.15 21.36 31.94
C ALA A 52 -1.25 21.02 32.43
N ALA A 53 -1.42 21.11 33.74
CA ALA A 53 -2.60 20.74 34.50
C ALA A 53 -3.84 21.60 34.17
N ASP A 54 -3.93 22.12 32.94
CA ASP A 54 -4.82 23.21 32.50
C ASP A 54 -5.43 22.91 31.13
N ALA A 55 -5.78 21.64 30.87
CA ALA A 55 -6.73 21.34 29.82
C ALA A 55 -8.09 21.92 30.24
N VAL A 56 -8.41 23.12 29.75
CA VAL A 56 -9.74 23.72 29.87
C VAL A 56 -10.74 22.69 29.33
N PRO A 57 -11.70 22.20 30.13
CA PRO A 57 -12.71 21.27 29.65
C PRO A 57 -13.48 21.95 28.53
N VAL A 58 -13.43 21.40 27.32
CA VAL A 58 -14.30 21.85 26.22
C VAL A 58 -15.73 21.47 26.62
N PRO A 59 -16.61 22.43 26.95
CA PRO A 59 -17.96 22.09 27.39
C PRO A 59 -18.74 21.61 26.16
N GLY A 60 -19.19 20.36 26.18
CA GLY A 60 -20.07 19.80 25.14
C GLY A 60 -19.44 18.77 24.21
N ALA A 61 -18.24 18.26 24.49
CA ALA A 61 -17.87 16.95 23.94
C ALA A 61 -18.79 15.91 24.57
N VAL A 62 -19.89 15.56 23.89
CA VAL A 62 -20.71 14.41 24.24
C VAL A 62 -19.84 13.18 24.02
N VAL A 63 -19.20 12.73 25.09
CA VAL A 63 -18.51 11.45 25.09
C VAL A 63 -19.61 10.41 25.11
N ASP A 64 -19.91 9.80 23.96
CA ASP A 64 -20.93 8.74 23.92
C ASP A 64 -20.52 7.64 24.89
N ASP A 65 -21.41 7.30 25.82
CA ASP A 65 -21.21 6.27 26.85
C ASP A 65 -20.81 4.90 26.24
N LYS A 66 -21.09 4.71 24.94
CA LYS A 66 -20.73 3.55 24.11
C LYS A 66 -19.24 3.38 23.87
N TYR A 67 -18.44 4.44 24.06
CA TYR A 67 -16.97 4.40 23.98
C TYR A 67 -16.30 4.51 25.35
N LEU A 68 -17.07 4.57 26.43
CA LEU A 68 -16.53 4.33 27.75
C LEU A 68 -16.14 2.85 27.81
N LEU A 69 -14.84 2.59 27.89
CA LEU A 69 -14.30 1.26 28.14
C LEU A 69 -15.01 0.71 29.38
N THR A 70 -16.00 -0.13 29.13
CA THR A 70 -16.95 -0.59 30.14
C THR A 70 -16.25 -1.68 30.94
N GLY A 71 -15.52 -1.26 31.97
CA GLY A 71 -14.74 -2.12 32.86
C GLY A 71 -13.43 -1.43 33.24
N GLU A 72 -13.19 -1.23 34.54
CA GLU A 72 -12.00 -0.63 35.17
C GLU A 72 -11.24 0.41 34.33
N ALA A 73 -11.45 1.70 34.64
CA ALA A 73 -10.67 2.86 34.16
C ALA A 73 -9.50 2.48 33.25
N ALA A 74 -9.72 2.54 31.93
CA ALA A 74 -8.77 2.06 30.93
C ALA A 74 -7.36 2.56 31.23
N LYS A 75 -6.53 1.66 31.75
CA LYS A 75 -5.16 1.98 32.14
C LYS A 75 -4.33 2.07 30.87
N GLU A 76 -3.83 3.27 30.60
CA GLU A 76 -2.89 3.47 29.51
C GLU A 76 -1.59 2.73 29.82
N LEU A 77 -1.29 1.71 29.00
CA LEU A 77 -0.08 0.92 29.17
C LEU A 77 1.13 1.59 28.51
N GLN A 78 0.92 2.23 27.36
CA GLN A 78 1.98 2.82 26.56
C GLN A 78 1.44 3.92 25.63
N ARG A 79 2.25 4.96 25.43
CA ARG A 79 2.01 6.05 24.48
C ARG A 79 3.14 6.13 23.46
N GLY A 80 2.81 6.37 22.20
CA GLY A 80 3.78 6.49 21.13
C GLY A 80 3.22 7.17 19.89
N GLN A 81 4.06 7.34 18.87
CA GLN A 81 3.62 7.86 17.58
C GLN A 81 3.13 6.71 16.70
N ALA A 82 1.94 6.86 16.14
CA ALA A 82 1.45 5.98 15.08
C ALA A 82 1.73 6.59 13.70
N SER A 83 1.99 5.73 12.73
CA SER A 83 2.09 6.08 11.31
C SER A 83 1.47 4.97 10.47
N TRP A 84 1.19 5.27 9.21
CA TRP A 84 0.45 4.38 8.32
C TRP A 84 1.34 3.93 7.17
N TYR A 85 1.16 2.68 6.75
CA TYR A 85 1.83 2.17 5.56
C TYR A 85 1.22 2.75 4.27
N SER A 86 2.07 2.95 3.27
CA SER A 86 1.65 3.49 1.98
C SER A 86 1.00 2.43 1.08
N PRO A 87 0.15 2.83 0.12
CA PRO A 87 -0.45 1.91 -0.86
C PRO A 87 0.58 1.12 -1.69
N SER A 88 1.79 1.67 -1.87
CA SER A 88 2.89 1.00 -2.58
C SER A 88 3.37 -0.29 -1.92
N LEU A 89 2.99 -0.55 -0.67
CA LEU A 89 3.34 -1.76 0.06
C LEU A 89 2.28 -2.87 -0.07
N GLN A 90 1.11 -2.60 -0.68
CA GLN A 90 0.02 -3.57 -0.84
C GLN A 90 0.52 -4.89 -1.43
N GLY A 91 0.20 -6.00 -0.78
CA GLY A 91 0.51 -7.36 -1.23
C GLY A 91 1.96 -7.81 -1.03
N ARG A 92 2.84 -6.98 -0.44
CA ARG A 92 4.21 -7.37 -0.06
C ARG A 92 4.21 -8.24 1.19
N ARG A 93 5.22 -9.11 1.36
CA ARG A 93 5.37 -9.93 2.58
C ARG A 93 5.77 -9.07 3.78
N THR A 94 5.09 -9.30 4.91
CA THR A 94 5.39 -8.71 6.22
C THR A 94 6.34 -9.62 7.03
N ALA A 95 6.76 -9.17 8.21
CA ALA A 95 7.56 -9.98 9.13
C ALA A 95 6.81 -11.19 9.70
N SER A 96 5.46 -11.15 9.78
CA SER A 96 4.65 -12.32 10.12
C SER A 96 4.62 -13.37 9.00
N GLY A 97 5.07 -13.03 7.79
CA GLY A 97 5.06 -13.89 6.60
C GLY A 97 3.79 -13.77 5.77
N GLU A 98 2.75 -13.14 6.31
CA GLU A 98 1.51 -12.81 5.60
C GLU A 98 1.76 -11.70 4.57
N ARG A 99 0.86 -11.57 3.59
CA ARG A 99 0.90 -10.43 2.66
C ARG A 99 0.14 -9.27 3.27
N TYR A 100 0.75 -8.08 3.25
CA TYR A 100 0.11 -6.86 3.71
C TYR A 100 -1.13 -6.54 2.88
N ASP A 101 -2.23 -6.26 3.56
CA ASP A 101 -3.46 -5.74 2.97
C ASP A 101 -3.87 -4.44 3.66
N MET A 102 -3.88 -3.34 2.93
CA MET A 102 -4.22 -1.99 3.38
C MET A 102 -5.69 -1.86 3.78
N TYR A 103 -6.55 -2.78 3.35
CA TYR A 103 -7.96 -2.82 3.74
C TYR A 103 -8.22 -3.71 4.95
N ALA A 104 -7.22 -4.49 5.38
CA ALA A 104 -7.32 -5.31 6.58
C ALA A 104 -6.96 -4.49 7.83
N LEU A 105 -7.65 -4.77 8.94
CA LEU A 105 -7.37 -4.14 10.23
C LEU A 105 -6.11 -4.74 10.87
N THR A 106 -4.94 -4.24 10.47
CA THR A 106 -3.62 -4.75 10.89
C THR A 106 -2.69 -3.61 11.34
N ALA A 107 -1.70 -3.94 12.18
CA ALA A 107 -0.72 -3.00 12.72
C ALA A 107 0.66 -3.66 12.88
N ALA A 108 1.71 -2.85 13.08
CA ALA A 108 3.10 -3.28 13.27
C ALA A 108 3.79 -2.47 14.37
#